data_AF-A0A160NXJ5-F1
#
_entry.id   AF-A0A160NXJ5-F1
#
_cell.length_a   1.000
_cell.length_b   1.000
_cell.length_c   1.000
_cell.angle_alpha   90.00
_cell.angle_beta   90.00
_cell.angle_gamma   90.00
#
_symmetry.space_group_name_H-M   'P 1'
#
loop_
_entity.id
_entity.type
_entity.pdbx_description
1 polymer ?
#
loop_
_entity_poly.entity_id
_entity_poly.type
_entity_poly.pdbx_seq_one_letter_code
_entity_poly.pdbx_strand_id
1 'polypeptide(L)'
;MDFLDAYEQWADAHAFFGTDLIPSPADDEDPLADQTAAWEERLADTPNGRLLRENAMFRALGTDGKIHLLHVTHALEQISENGTLYPSGGCLVGSVYCAPLTATEQGFRMHNLGEYILTKEAPAFVAKAGAPKREPTPLIFEIALPPQAYRGLAGVDYLRLGAIHLQIYSRLEYLLSKTERHQLRETIVSRIKNSASFLALAAAVARQSATVKPDSFLRLLDETIPRLPILGYVYFEALAEYLMLHSITRDTRERAEHGEFNNWLYKDMLFASFPEMAGKFDLAKFRPSPTGLDTLLARIDPGIDTHHARGYLTDRISHLVAARLFTPGRGPGAWHRTRWEFDSLSAQLGPLLGHLIHRELRTFGRYPDFYFYFDQHKALQAWNYWNHMDIVTPFNGTIPKGEIGINPAYPDLVYRVWRAEQDDAGRLHPSEELELTIAPRLVDIKYTLMRNNQWTAPAPSAA
;
A
#
# COMPACT_ATOMS: atom_id res chain seq x y z
N MET A 1 19.04 21.29 7.59
CA MET A 1 17.99 20.25 7.51
C MET A 1 18.71 18.95 7.78
N ASP A 2 18.49 18.31 8.93
CA ASP A 2 19.24 17.10 9.28
C ASP A 2 18.60 15.91 8.55
N PHE A 3 19.11 15.65 7.34
CA PHE A 3 18.60 14.62 6.43
C PHE A 3 18.99 13.20 6.86
N LEU A 4 20.03 13.08 7.69
CA LEU A 4 20.53 11.80 8.19
C LEU A 4 19.45 11.05 8.99
N ASP A 5 18.63 11.78 9.73
CA ASP A 5 17.61 11.24 10.64
C ASP A 5 16.38 10.60 9.94
N ALA A 6 16.20 10.83 8.64
CA ALA A 6 15.11 10.19 7.87
C ALA A 6 15.58 8.94 7.10
N TYR A 7 16.89 8.80 6.87
CA TYR A 7 17.43 7.77 5.99
C TYR A 7 17.18 6.36 6.52
N GLU A 8 17.50 6.13 7.80
CA GLU A 8 17.28 4.84 8.47
C GLU A 8 15.80 4.43 8.44
N GLN A 9 14.89 5.38 8.69
CA GLN A 9 13.45 5.10 8.66
C GLN A 9 12.96 4.68 7.27
N TRP A 10 13.53 5.27 6.21
CA TRP A 10 13.24 4.85 4.85
C TRP A 10 13.88 3.51 4.52
N ALA A 11 15.09 3.22 4.99
CA ALA A 11 15.69 1.89 4.88
C ALA A 11 14.81 0.82 5.55
N ASP A 12 14.35 1.07 6.78
CA ASP A 12 13.47 0.17 7.53
C ASP A 12 12.12 -0.05 6.86
N ALA A 13 11.62 0.96 6.14
CA ALA A 13 10.37 0.89 5.39
C ALA A 13 10.51 0.15 4.05
N HIS A 14 11.72 -0.20 3.62
CA HIS A 14 11.95 -0.99 2.41
C HIS A 14 12.25 -2.45 2.72
N ALA A 15 11.68 -3.33 1.90
CA ALA A 15 12.05 -4.74 1.82
C ALA A 15 12.91 -4.96 0.59
N PHE A 16 14.12 -5.49 0.79
CA PHE A 16 15.04 -5.84 -0.29
C PHE A 16 14.93 -7.33 -0.60
N PHE A 17 14.77 -7.68 -1.88
CA PHE A 17 14.62 -9.07 -2.33
C PHE A 17 15.83 -9.47 -3.18
N GLY A 18 16.27 -10.73 -3.03
CA GLY A 18 17.31 -11.33 -3.88
C GLY A 18 18.74 -10.86 -3.58
N THR A 19 18.98 -10.20 -2.46
CA THR A 19 20.32 -9.76 -2.06
C THR A 19 20.80 -10.50 -0.82
N ASP A 20 21.44 -11.66 -1.02
CA ASP A 20 22.25 -12.31 0.03
C ASP A 20 23.45 -11.44 0.47
N LEU A 21 23.72 -10.37 -0.30
CA LEU A 21 24.86 -9.46 -0.16
C LEU A 21 24.60 -8.27 0.77
N ILE A 22 23.34 -7.97 1.09
CA ILE A 22 23.01 -6.96 2.10
C ILE A 22 22.60 -7.73 3.34
N PRO A 23 23.49 -7.86 4.35
CA PRO A 23 23.05 -8.39 5.63
C PRO A 23 21.92 -7.50 6.12
N SER A 24 20.72 -8.06 6.28
CA SER A 24 19.76 -7.47 7.21
C SER A 24 20.51 -7.36 8.54
N PRO A 25 20.40 -6.23 9.27
CA PRO A 25 21.00 -6.15 10.58
C PRO A 25 20.59 -7.41 11.33
N ALA A 26 21.58 -8.20 11.74
CA ALA A 26 21.37 -9.28 12.68
C ALA A 26 21.02 -8.59 13.98
N ASP A 27 19.76 -8.18 14.11
CA ASP A 27 19.26 -7.57 15.31
C ASP A 27 19.05 -8.73 16.28
N ASP A 28 20.15 -9.18 16.89
CA ASP A 28 20.13 -9.96 18.15
C ASP A 28 19.27 -9.24 19.22
N GLU A 29 18.86 -7.98 18.98
CA GLU A 29 17.95 -7.16 19.78
C GLU A 29 16.49 -7.03 19.25
N ASP A 30 16.11 -7.56 18.06
CA ASP A 30 14.70 -7.52 17.62
C ASP A 30 13.92 -8.68 18.28
N PRO A 31 13.00 -8.38 19.23
CA PRO A 31 12.22 -9.42 19.91
C PRO A 31 11.26 -10.19 18.99
N LEU A 32 11.12 -9.79 17.72
CA LEU A 32 10.28 -10.46 16.73
C LEU A 32 11.08 -11.11 15.59
N ALA A 33 12.41 -11.12 15.62
CA ALA A 33 13.24 -11.68 14.54
C ALA A 33 12.89 -13.15 14.24
N ASP A 34 12.94 -14.02 15.25
CA ASP A 34 12.60 -15.45 15.12
C ASP A 34 11.17 -15.65 14.60
N GLN A 35 10.22 -14.85 15.10
CA GLN A 35 8.83 -14.92 14.64
C GLN A 35 8.69 -14.47 13.18
N THR A 36 9.46 -13.46 12.76
CA THR A 36 9.47 -12.98 11.36
C THR A 36 10.03 -14.06 10.44
N ALA A 37 11.15 -14.68 10.80
CA ALA A 37 11.73 -15.80 10.06
C ALA A 37 10.77 -17.00 9.97
N ALA A 38 10.11 -17.36 11.08
CA ALA A 38 9.09 -18.41 11.08
C ALA A 38 7.89 -18.08 10.19
N TRP A 39 7.50 -16.80 10.09
CA TRP A 39 6.50 -16.37 9.13
C TRP A 39 6.99 -16.53 7.70
N GLU A 40 8.22 -16.14 7.37
CA GLU A 40 8.76 -16.30 6.03
C GLU A 40 8.75 -17.77 5.57
N GLU A 41 9.13 -18.70 6.45
CA GLU A 41 9.06 -20.14 6.20
C GLU A 41 7.60 -20.59 6.01
N ARG A 42 6.70 -20.26 6.94
CA ARG A 42 5.28 -20.61 6.88
C ARG A 42 4.60 -20.11 5.60
N LEU A 43 4.96 -18.91 5.13
CA LEU A 43 4.39 -18.35 3.90
C LEU A 43 4.96 -19.02 2.65
N ALA A 44 6.24 -19.39 2.66
CA ALA A 44 6.89 -20.11 1.56
C ALA A 44 6.29 -21.51 1.34
N ASP A 45 5.85 -22.18 2.41
CA ASP A 45 5.27 -23.54 2.39
C ASP A 45 3.81 -23.61 1.91
N THR A 46 3.23 -22.49 1.48
CA THR A 46 1.86 -22.44 0.96
C THR A 46 1.79 -22.83 -0.53
N PRO A 47 0.62 -23.20 -1.08
CA PRO A 47 0.48 -23.59 -2.50
C PRO A 47 1.10 -22.60 -3.49
N ASN A 48 0.99 -21.29 -3.23
CA ASN A 48 1.55 -20.24 -4.07
C ASN A 48 2.76 -19.54 -3.42
N GLY A 49 3.33 -20.09 -2.33
CA GLY A 49 4.40 -19.47 -1.55
C GLY A 49 5.67 -19.19 -2.36
N ARG A 50 5.97 -20.03 -3.36
CA ARG A 50 7.08 -19.80 -4.31
C ARG A 50 7.03 -18.42 -4.99
N LEU A 51 5.83 -17.88 -5.23
CA LEU A 51 5.65 -16.59 -5.91
C LEU A 51 6.11 -15.40 -5.05
N LEU A 52 6.31 -15.59 -3.74
CA LEU A 52 6.89 -14.57 -2.86
C LEU A 52 8.35 -14.25 -3.24
N ARG A 53 9.07 -15.21 -3.83
CA ARG A 53 10.48 -15.07 -4.22
C ARG A 53 10.68 -15.17 -5.73
N GLU A 54 9.81 -15.90 -6.43
CA GLU A 54 9.92 -16.15 -7.88
C GLU A 54 8.62 -15.80 -8.60
N ASN A 55 8.52 -14.57 -9.08
CA ASN A 55 7.33 -14.09 -9.80
C ASN A 55 7.68 -13.30 -11.06
N ALA A 56 6.68 -13.08 -11.91
CA ALA A 56 6.82 -12.36 -13.17
C ALA A 56 7.21 -10.89 -12.98
N MET A 57 6.76 -10.25 -11.90
CA MET A 57 7.12 -8.86 -11.56
C MET A 57 8.62 -8.76 -11.31
N PHE A 58 9.18 -9.64 -10.47
CA PHE A 58 10.61 -9.67 -10.18
C PHE A 58 11.45 -9.98 -11.41
N ARG A 59 11.00 -10.91 -12.27
CA ARG A 59 11.65 -11.16 -13.56
C ARG A 59 11.64 -9.94 -14.46
N ALA A 60 10.52 -9.21 -14.53
CA ALA A 60 10.42 -8.00 -15.36
C ALA A 60 11.35 -6.88 -14.86
N LEU A 61 11.47 -6.72 -13.54
CA LEU A 61 12.31 -5.70 -12.90
C LEU A 61 13.80 -6.07 -12.92
N GLY A 62 14.14 -7.36 -12.82
CA GLY A 62 15.51 -7.85 -12.76
C GLY A 62 16.22 -8.01 -14.11
N THR A 63 15.63 -7.54 -15.22
CA THR A 63 16.29 -7.60 -16.53
C THR A 63 17.31 -6.49 -16.72
N ASP A 64 18.46 -6.78 -17.35
CA ASP A 64 19.48 -5.78 -17.71
C ASP A 64 19.05 -4.85 -18.87
N GLY A 65 17.79 -4.94 -19.30
CA GLY A 65 17.26 -4.27 -20.47
C GLY A 65 16.30 -3.13 -20.14
N LYS A 66 15.30 -2.99 -21.01
CA LYS A 66 14.22 -2.03 -20.86
C LYS A 66 13.12 -2.63 -20.00
N ILE A 67 12.57 -1.83 -19.08
CA ILE A 67 11.38 -2.19 -18.31
C ILE A 67 10.17 -1.62 -19.03
N HIS A 68 9.16 -2.45 -19.27
CA HIS A 68 7.87 -2.02 -19.80
C HIS A 68 6.82 -2.04 -18.71
N LEU A 69 6.18 -0.90 -18.48
CA LEU A 69 5.19 -0.71 -17.43
C LEU A 69 3.89 -0.16 -18.01
N LEU A 70 2.76 -0.66 -17.49
CA LEU A 70 1.43 -0.16 -17.80
C LEU A 70 1.01 0.88 -16.76
N HIS A 71 0.68 2.08 -17.20
CA HIS A 71 -0.07 3.06 -16.44
C HIS A 71 -1.49 3.19 -17.03
N VAL A 72 -2.51 3.20 -16.19
CA VAL A 72 -3.90 3.39 -16.64
C VAL A 72 -4.40 4.75 -16.18
N THR A 73 -4.84 5.59 -17.13
CA THR A 73 -5.39 6.91 -16.83
C THR A 73 -6.74 7.11 -17.52
N HIS A 74 -7.57 7.99 -16.99
CA HIS A 74 -8.85 8.43 -17.58
C HIS A 74 -8.82 9.94 -17.90
N ALA A 75 -7.64 10.54 -17.75
CA ALA A 75 -7.39 11.97 -17.82
C ALA A 75 -6.29 12.28 -18.84
N LEU A 76 -6.19 11.45 -19.90
CA LEU A 76 -5.14 11.59 -20.90
C LEU A 76 -5.20 12.97 -21.55
N GLU A 77 -6.38 13.50 -21.85
CA GLU A 77 -6.51 14.81 -22.47
C GLU A 77 -5.90 15.91 -21.58
N GLN A 78 -6.17 15.88 -20.27
CA GLN A 78 -5.60 16.86 -19.33
C GLN A 78 -4.08 16.70 -19.16
N ILE A 79 -3.59 15.46 -19.22
CA ILE A 79 -2.15 15.18 -19.14
C ILE A 79 -1.44 15.70 -20.40
N SER A 80 -2.01 15.43 -21.57
CA SER A 80 -1.49 15.87 -22.87
C SER A 80 -1.51 17.39 -23.03
N GLU A 81 -2.58 18.07 -22.60
CA GLU A 81 -2.64 19.54 -22.62
C GLU A 81 -1.52 20.20 -21.79
N ASN A 82 -1.14 19.58 -20.68
CA ASN A 82 -0.09 20.10 -19.80
C ASN A 82 1.31 19.54 -20.12
N GLY A 83 1.41 18.54 -21.01
CA GLY A 83 2.64 17.81 -21.32
C GLY A 83 3.30 17.13 -20.11
N THR A 84 2.60 17.02 -18.98
CA THR A 84 3.20 16.61 -17.69
C THR A 84 2.33 15.59 -16.96
N LEU A 85 2.91 14.45 -16.63
CA LEU A 85 2.34 13.46 -15.73
C LEU A 85 2.85 13.70 -14.30
N TYR A 86 1.91 13.87 -13.38
CA TYR A 86 2.21 14.02 -11.96
C TYR A 86 1.93 12.71 -11.22
N PRO A 87 2.84 12.24 -10.35
CA PRO A 87 2.58 11.12 -9.46
C PRO A 87 1.44 11.42 -8.49
N SER A 88 0.80 10.37 -7.97
CA SER A 88 -0.25 10.48 -6.96
C SER A 88 0.20 9.90 -5.62
N GLY A 89 -0.27 10.49 -4.52
CA GLY A 89 -0.05 9.92 -3.19
C GLY A 89 -0.80 8.61 -3.01
N GLY A 90 -0.22 7.64 -2.29
CA GLY A 90 -0.81 6.30 -2.12
C GLY A 90 0.14 5.36 -1.41
N CYS A 91 -0.10 4.05 -1.56
CA CYS A 91 0.74 3.00 -0.96
C CYS A 91 2.18 3.01 -1.51
N LEU A 92 2.41 3.54 -2.72
CA LEU A 92 3.74 3.72 -3.33
C LEU A 92 4.28 5.15 -3.21
N VAL A 93 3.84 5.89 -2.19
CA VAL A 93 4.50 7.12 -1.70
C VAL A 93 4.86 8.16 -2.77
N GLY A 94 3.95 8.43 -3.71
CA GLY A 94 4.20 9.47 -4.72
C GLY A 94 5.05 9.01 -5.89
N SER A 95 5.08 7.73 -6.20
CA SER A 95 5.52 7.23 -7.51
C SER A 95 4.44 7.40 -8.57
N VAL A 96 4.81 7.30 -9.86
CA VAL A 96 3.83 7.03 -10.92
C VAL A 96 3.42 5.57 -10.80
N TYR A 97 2.15 5.30 -10.53
CA TYR A 97 1.64 3.95 -10.29
C TYR A 97 1.51 3.18 -11.60
N CYS A 98 2.04 1.96 -11.63
CA CYS A 98 2.09 1.09 -12.79
C CYS A 98 1.91 -0.39 -12.40
N ALA A 99 1.71 -1.22 -13.42
CA ALA A 99 1.82 -2.68 -13.36
C ALA A 99 2.83 -3.17 -14.41
N PRO A 100 3.51 -4.32 -14.23
CA PRO A 100 4.49 -4.80 -15.20
C PRO A 100 3.83 -5.26 -16.50
N LEU A 101 4.54 -5.05 -17.62
CA LEU A 101 4.23 -5.62 -18.92
C LEU A 101 5.30 -6.65 -19.30
N THR A 102 4.88 -7.79 -19.84
CA THR A 102 5.78 -8.78 -20.41
C THR A 102 5.77 -8.64 -21.93
N ALA A 103 6.90 -8.32 -22.53
CA ALA A 103 7.05 -8.31 -23.98
C ALA A 103 6.86 -9.73 -24.56
N THR A 104 6.08 -9.84 -25.63
CA THR A 104 5.89 -11.09 -26.40
C THR A 104 6.02 -10.78 -27.89
N GLU A 105 6.12 -11.81 -28.73
CA GLU A 105 6.14 -11.64 -30.19
C GLU A 105 4.87 -10.96 -30.74
N GLN A 106 3.76 -11.02 -29.98
CA GLN A 106 2.44 -10.55 -30.38
C GLN A 106 2.02 -9.29 -29.61
N GLY A 107 2.97 -8.53 -29.04
CA GLY A 107 2.70 -7.33 -28.24
C GLY A 107 2.95 -7.54 -26.74
N PHE A 108 2.47 -6.62 -25.90
CA PHE A 108 2.70 -6.65 -24.46
C PHE A 108 1.58 -7.37 -23.72
N ARG A 109 1.92 -8.43 -22.99
CA ARG A 109 1.00 -9.10 -22.06
C ARG A 109 0.94 -8.30 -20.76
N MET A 110 -0.27 -7.95 -20.34
CA MET A 110 -0.50 -7.33 -19.04
C MET A 110 -0.32 -8.32 -17.90
N HIS A 111 0.29 -7.87 -16.80
CA HIS A 111 0.13 -8.54 -15.51
C HIS A 111 -1.34 -8.52 -15.08
N ASN A 112 -1.82 -9.58 -14.42
CA ASN A 112 -3.25 -9.69 -14.10
C ASN A 112 -3.82 -8.56 -13.25
N LEU A 113 -2.97 -7.89 -12.45
CA LEU A 113 -3.35 -6.65 -11.77
C LEU A 113 -3.64 -5.51 -12.75
N GLY A 114 -2.74 -5.28 -13.71
CA GLY A 114 -2.90 -4.23 -14.72
C GLY A 114 -4.13 -4.49 -15.60
N GLU A 115 -4.36 -5.74 -15.97
CA GLU A 115 -5.56 -6.19 -16.67
C GLU A 115 -6.83 -5.88 -15.87
N TYR A 116 -6.87 -6.21 -14.57
CA TYR A 116 -8.01 -5.91 -13.71
C TYR A 116 -8.25 -4.40 -13.62
N ILE A 117 -7.20 -3.61 -13.47
CA ILE A 117 -7.30 -2.16 -13.36
C ILE A 117 -7.88 -1.56 -14.64
N LEU A 118 -7.37 -1.97 -15.80
CA LEU A 118 -7.81 -1.46 -17.10
C LEU A 118 -9.27 -1.85 -17.41
N THR A 119 -9.65 -3.10 -17.13
CA THR A 119 -10.91 -3.68 -17.63
C THR A 119 -12.06 -3.65 -16.62
N LYS A 120 -11.77 -3.52 -15.32
CA LYS A 120 -12.78 -3.54 -14.25
C LYS A 120 -12.74 -2.29 -13.39
N GLU A 121 -11.58 -1.99 -12.80
CA GLU A 121 -11.47 -0.92 -11.81
C GLU A 121 -11.68 0.45 -12.46
N ALA A 122 -10.82 0.85 -13.39
CA ALA A 122 -10.90 2.17 -14.02
C ALA A 122 -12.28 2.44 -14.68
N PRO A 123 -12.90 1.49 -15.42
CA PRO A 123 -14.25 1.68 -15.95
C PRO A 123 -15.31 1.91 -14.87
N ALA A 124 -15.28 1.15 -13.76
CA ALA A 124 -16.22 1.32 -12.65
C ALA A 124 -16.08 2.70 -11.98
N PHE A 125 -14.84 3.20 -11.87
CA PHE A 125 -14.57 4.54 -11.34
C PHE A 125 -15.13 5.64 -12.26
N VAL A 126 -14.86 5.57 -13.56
CA VAL A 126 -15.39 6.50 -14.57
C VAL A 126 -16.92 6.56 -14.52
N ALA A 127 -17.58 5.40 -14.46
CA ALA A 127 -19.03 5.30 -14.40
C ALA A 127 -19.59 6.02 -13.17
N LYS A 128 -18.97 5.82 -11.99
CA LYS A 128 -19.39 6.46 -10.74
C LYS A 128 -19.08 7.96 -10.69
N ALA A 129 -18.03 8.41 -11.38
CA ALA A 129 -17.69 9.81 -11.53
C ALA A 129 -18.64 10.57 -12.50
N GLY A 130 -19.72 9.95 -12.99
CA GLY A 130 -20.69 10.62 -13.86
C GLY A 130 -20.15 11.00 -15.23
N ALA A 131 -19.01 10.43 -15.64
CA ALA A 131 -18.35 10.67 -16.92
C ALA A 131 -18.28 9.39 -17.78
N PRO A 132 -19.38 8.65 -17.99
CA PRO A 132 -19.36 7.31 -18.61
C PRO A 132 -18.82 7.27 -20.06
N LYS A 133 -18.62 8.44 -20.68
CA LYS A 133 -18.03 8.57 -22.04
C LYS A 133 -16.50 8.68 -22.04
N ARG A 134 -15.84 8.79 -20.87
CA ARG A 134 -14.38 8.81 -20.79
C ARG A 134 -13.85 7.38 -20.64
N GLU A 135 -13.19 6.86 -21.65
CA GLU A 135 -12.63 5.52 -21.57
C GLU A 135 -11.25 5.55 -20.88
N PRO A 136 -10.96 4.59 -19.98
CA PRO A 136 -9.61 4.41 -19.48
C PRO A 136 -8.64 4.16 -20.63
N THR A 137 -7.56 4.93 -20.66
CA THR A 137 -6.50 4.83 -21.66
C THR A 137 -5.28 4.15 -21.04
N PRO A 138 -4.81 3.04 -21.63
CA PRO A 138 -3.56 2.41 -21.24
C PRO A 138 -2.38 3.19 -21.85
N LEU A 139 -1.39 3.48 -21.01
CA LEU A 139 -0.10 4.04 -21.40
C LEU A 139 1.00 3.01 -21.12
N ILE A 140 1.88 2.79 -22.10
CA ILE A 140 3.09 1.98 -21.94
C ILE A 140 4.26 2.93 -21.66
N PHE A 141 4.86 2.79 -20.49
CA PHE A 141 6.14 3.38 -20.16
C PHE A 141 7.24 2.38 -20.50
N GLU A 142 8.13 2.77 -21.41
CA GLU A 142 9.38 2.06 -21.67
C GLU A 142 10.51 2.79 -20.95
N ILE A 143 11.10 2.16 -19.94
CA ILE A 143 12.18 2.74 -19.13
C ILE A 143 13.50 2.09 -19.51
N ALA A 144 14.49 2.89 -19.88
CA ALA A 144 15.86 2.42 -20.05
C ALA A 144 16.62 2.62 -18.74
N LEU A 145 16.95 1.52 -18.06
CA LEU A 145 17.67 1.58 -16.79
C LEU A 145 19.11 2.06 -16.99
N PRO A 146 19.51 3.20 -16.38
CA PRO A 146 20.87 3.70 -16.50
C PRO A 146 21.89 2.75 -15.83
N PRO A 147 23.16 2.73 -16.26
CA PRO A 147 24.16 1.77 -15.76
C PRO A 147 24.31 1.75 -14.23
N GLN A 148 24.20 2.92 -13.60
CA GLN A 148 24.31 3.10 -12.15
C GLN A 148 23.04 2.72 -11.37
N ALA A 149 21.90 2.52 -12.04
CA ALA A 149 20.65 2.17 -11.37
C ALA A 149 20.81 0.90 -10.52
N TYR A 150 20.22 0.90 -9.33
CA TYR A 150 20.16 -0.26 -8.46
C TYR A 150 19.43 -1.39 -9.16
N ARG A 151 20.12 -2.52 -9.31
CA ARG A 151 19.64 -3.71 -10.02
C ARG A 151 18.92 -4.70 -9.12
N GLY A 152 18.99 -4.51 -7.80
CA GLY A 152 18.23 -5.31 -6.86
C GLY A 152 16.76 -4.91 -6.81
N LEU A 153 15.97 -5.69 -6.08
CA LEU A 153 14.54 -5.48 -5.93
C LEU A 153 14.28 -4.76 -4.60
N ALA A 154 13.74 -3.54 -4.66
CA ALA A 154 13.40 -2.75 -3.48
C ALA A 154 11.89 -2.42 -3.44
N GLY A 155 11.18 -3.04 -2.49
CA GLY A 155 9.77 -2.80 -2.24
C GLY A 155 9.55 -1.89 -1.03
N VAL A 156 8.52 -1.04 -1.05
CA VAL A 156 8.11 -0.19 0.08
C VAL A 156 7.00 -0.89 0.86
N ASP A 157 7.21 -1.18 2.14
CA ASP A 157 6.16 -1.63 3.06
C ASP A 157 5.46 -0.41 3.66
N TYR A 158 4.31 -0.05 3.09
CA TYR A 158 3.58 1.13 3.52
C TYR A 158 3.02 1.02 4.96
N LEU A 159 2.95 -0.20 5.53
CA LEU A 159 2.56 -0.41 6.93
C LEU A 159 3.67 0.03 7.89
N ARG A 160 4.92 0.18 7.42
CA ARG A 160 6.07 0.68 8.20
C ARG A 160 6.20 2.20 8.22
N LEU A 161 5.39 2.94 7.44
CA LEU A 161 5.51 4.40 7.33
C LEU A 161 5.12 5.19 8.59
N GLY A 162 4.69 4.51 9.65
CA GLY A 162 4.25 5.15 10.89
C GLY A 162 5.33 6.05 11.51
N ALA A 163 6.57 5.56 11.63
CA ALA A 163 7.67 6.35 12.20
C ALA A 163 7.97 7.59 11.35
N ILE A 164 8.00 7.42 10.02
CA ILE A 164 8.17 8.50 9.04
C ILE A 164 7.05 9.54 9.20
N HIS A 165 5.80 9.11 9.27
CA HIS A 165 4.67 10.02 9.46
C HIS A 165 4.79 10.84 10.76
N LEU A 166 5.22 10.22 11.85
CA LEU A 166 5.44 10.93 13.12
C LEU A 166 6.57 11.95 13.00
N GLN A 167 7.70 11.57 12.38
CA GLN A 167 8.83 12.49 12.16
C GLN A 167 8.42 13.70 11.31
N ILE A 168 7.71 13.46 10.20
CA ILE A 168 7.21 14.53 9.33
C ILE A 168 6.26 15.45 10.10
N TYR A 169 5.36 14.89 10.90
CA TYR A 169 4.49 15.69 11.76
C TYR A 169 5.30 16.57 12.71
N SER A 170 6.27 16.02 13.45
CA SER A 170 7.11 16.79 14.36
C SER A 170 7.87 17.94 13.67
N ARG A 171 8.21 17.79 12.39
CA ARG A 171 8.84 18.83 11.57
C ARG A 171 7.85 19.87 11.05
N LEU A 172 6.61 19.49 10.77
CA LEU A 172 5.60 20.35 10.14
C LEU A 172 4.55 20.88 11.12
N GLU A 173 4.56 20.46 12.39
CA GLU A 173 3.52 20.83 13.36
C GLU A 173 3.46 22.35 13.64
N TYR A 174 4.51 23.10 13.33
CA TYR A 174 4.52 24.57 13.39
C TYR A 174 3.51 25.23 12.45
N LEU A 175 3.07 24.53 11.40
CA LEU A 175 2.02 24.99 10.47
C LEU A 175 0.61 24.89 11.06
N LEU A 176 0.47 24.20 12.19
CA LEU A 176 -0.76 24.08 12.95
C LEU A 176 -0.76 25.08 14.11
N SER A 177 -1.92 25.70 14.37
CA SER A 177 -2.12 26.52 15.56
C SER A 177 -2.00 25.68 16.84
N LYS A 178 -1.87 26.36 17.99
CA LYS A 178 -1.80 25.69 19.30
C LYS A 178 -3.04 24.82 19.57
N THR A 179 -4.23 25.32 19.25
CA THR A 179 -5.50 24.60 19.43
C THR A 179 -5.56 23.37 18.53
N GLU A 180 -5.19 23.51 17.26
CA GLU A 180 -5.16 22.41 16.30
C GLU A 180 -4.21 21.30 16.74
N ARG A 181 -2.99 21.65 17.18
CA ARG A 181 -2.02 20.68 17.72
C ARG A 181 -2.57 19.97 18.96
N HIS A 182 -3.12 20.71 19.91
CA HIS A 182 -3.66 20.12 21.12
C HIS A 182 -4.81 19.16 20.81
N GLN A 183 -5.78 19.57 19.99
CA GLN A 183 -6.92 18.74 19.60
C GLN A 183 -6.48 17.48 18.86
N LEU A 184 -5.53 17.59 17.93
CA LEU A 184 -4.99 16.45 17.21
C LEU A 184 -4.35 15.44 18.18
N ARG A 185 -3.46 15.92 19.06
CA ARG A 185 -2.73 15.08 20.03
C ARG A 185 -3.70 14.38 21.00
N GLU A 186 -4.66 15.12 21.56
CA GLU A 186 -5.71 14.55 22.44
C GLU A 186 -6.56 13.50 21.70
N THR A 187 -6.96 13.77 20.46
CA THR A 187 -7.74 12.83 19.65
C THR A 187 -6.99 11.52 19.43
N ILE A 188 -5.71 11.60 19.08
CA ILE A 188 -4.86 10.41 18.85
C ILE A 188 -4.66 9.62 20.14
N VAL A 189 -4.28 10.29 21.24
CA VAL A 189 -4.09 9.66 22.54
C VAL A 189 -5.37 8.95 22.99
N SER A 190 -6.52 9.60 22.85
CA SER A 190 -7.83 9.03 23.19
C SER A 190 -8.16 7.79 22.35
N ARG A 191 -7.91 7.81 21.03
CA ARG A 191 -8.13 6.65 20.15
C ARG A 191 -7.27 5.45 20.55
N ILE A 192 -5.99 5.67 20.88
CA ILE A 192 -5.08 4.60 21.32
C ILE A 192 -5.52 4.06 22.68
N LYS A 193 -5.80 4.94 23.65
CA LYS A 193 -6.27 4.57 24.99
C LYS A 193 -7.53 3.70 24.93
N ASN A 194 -8.50 4.10 24.12
CA ASN A 194 -9.76 3.37 23.93
C ASN A 194 -9.63 2.12 23.03
N SER A 195 -8.41 1.78 22.62
CA SER A 195 -8.10 0.59 21.82
C SER A 195 -7.03 -0.28 22.48
N ALA A 196 -6.63 0.05 23.72
CA ALA A 196 -5.57 -0.63 24.46
C ALA A 196 -5.86 -2.13 24.63
N SER A 197 -7.12 -2.54 24.82
CA SER A 197 -7.49 -3.94 24.97
C SER A 197 -7.13 -4.77 23.74
N PHE A 198 -7.38 -4.27 22.53
CA PHE A 198 -7.00 -4.95 21.30
C PHE A 198 -5.49 -4.98 21.11
N LEU A 199 -4.81 -3.84 21.30
CA LEU A 199 -3.37 -3.74 21.16
C LEU A 199 -2.64 -4.67 22.15
N ALA A 200 -3.14 -4.78 23.38
CA ALA A 200 -2.63 -5.69 24.40
C ALA A 200 -2.85 -7.15 24.00
N LEU A 201 -4.04 -7.51 23.50
CA LEU A 201 -4.34 -8.86 23.04
C LEU A 201 -3.44 -9.27 21.86
N ALA A 202 -3.35 -8.43 20.82
CA ALA A 202 -2.52 -8.68 19.65
C ALA A 202 -1.03 -8.85 20.05
N ALA A 203 -0.53 -8.01 20.94
CA ALA A 203 0.83 -8.16 21.43
C ALA A 203 1.03 -9.40 22.30
N ALA A 204 0.04 -9.82 23.10
CA ALA A 204 0.11 -11.06 23.87
C ALA A 204 0.13 -12.29 22.97
N VAL A 205 -0.66 -12.31 21.89
CA VAL A 205 -0.60 -13.38 20.87
C VAL A 205 0.78 -13.41 20.21
N ALA A 206 1.27 -12.25 19.73
CA ALA A 206 2.53 -12.19 19.00
C ALA A 206 3.78 -12.46 19.86
N ARG A 207 3.86 -11.87 21.07
CA ARG A 207 5.09 -11.86 21.88
C ARG A 207 5.09 -12.83 23.05
N GLN A 208 3.91 -13.33 23.44
CA GLN A 208 3.75 -14.23 24.59
C GLN A 208 3.06 -15.54 24.19
N SER A 209 2.82 -15.75 22.88
CA SER A 209 2.15 -16.94 22.33
C SER A 209 0.80 -17.23 23.00
N ALA A 210 0.08 -16.20 23.41
CA ALA A 210 -1.21 -16.35 24.08
C ALA A 210 -2.24 -16.99 23.13
N THR A 211 -2.88 -18.07 23.56
CA THR A 211 -3.97 -18.71 22.78
C THR A 211 -5.26 -17.91 22.93
N VAL A 212 -5.84 -17.48 21.82
CA VAL A 212 -7.16 -16.81 21.78
C VAL A 212 -8.07 -17.49 20.76
N LYS A 213 -9.38 -17.52 21.04
CA LYS A 213 -10.38 -17.99 20.07
C LYS A 213 -10.46 -17.00 18.90
N PRO A 214 -10.28 -17.43 17.64
CA PRO A 214 -10.28 -16.53 16.48
C PRO A 214 -11.51 -15.61 16.40
N ASP A 215 -12.71 -16.12 16.66
CA ASP A 215 -13.93 -15.31 16.62
C ASP A 215 -13.93 -14.17 17.64
N SER A 216 -13.34 -14.39 18.82
CA SER A 216 -13.26 -13.34 19.83
C SER A 216 -12.23 -12.28 19.45
N PHE A 217 -11.12 -12.69 18.84
CA PHE A 217 -10.12 -11.77 18.31
C PHE A 217 -10.68 -10.91 17.17
N LEU A 218 -11.32 -11.54 16.18
CA LEU A 218 -11.88 -10.85 15.00
C LEU A 218 -13.02 -9.89 15.36
N ARG A 219 -13.85 -10.21 16.37
CA ARG A 219 -14.85 -9.26 16.90
C ARG A 219 -14.19 -8.04 17.52
N LEU A 220 -13.17 -8.24 18.36
CA LEU A 220 -12.47 -7.12 18.98
C LEU A 220 -11.73 -6.25 17.94
N LEU A 221 -11.17 -6.88 16.89
CA LEU A 221 -10.59 -6.18 15.74
C LEU A 221 -11.64 -5.30 15.05
N ASP A 222 -12.79 -5.87 14.67
CA ASP A 222 -13.89 -5.16 14.01
C ASP A 222 -14.38 -3.94 14.83
N GLU A 223 -14.56 -4.13 16.13
CA GLU A 223 -14.94 -3.06 17.06
C GLU A 223 -13.87 -1.96 17.17
N THR A 224 -12.60 -2.28 16.92
CA THR A 224 -11.46 -1.37 17.09
C THR A 224 -11.11 -0.59 15.82
N ILE A 225 -11.33 -1.15 14.63
CA ILE A 225 -11.01 -0.50 13.33
C ILE A 225 -11.56 0.95 13.23
N PRO A 226 -12.80 1.27 13.64
CA PRO A 226 -13.29 2.65 13.60
C PRO A 226 -12.45 3.65 14.41
N ARG A 227 -11.81 3.20 15.50
CA ARG A 227 -10.94 4.00 16.36
C ARG A 227 -9.50 4.01 15.86
N LEU A 228 -9.00 2.89 15.34
CA LEU A 228 -7.67 2.70 14.77
C LEU A 228 -7.74 2.28 13.29
N PRO A 229 -7.93 3.23 12.36
CA PRO A 229 -8.19 2.88 10.96
C PRO A 229 -7.04 2.13 10.26
N ILE A 230 -5.80 2.24 10.75
CA ILE A 230 -4.66 1.45 10.25
C ILE A 230 -4.90 -0.06 10.36
N LEU A 231 -5.72 -0.51 11.33
CA LEU A 231 -6.08 -1.92 11.45
C LEU A 231 -6.89 -2.44 10.26
N GLY A 232 -7.61 -1.58 9.55
CA GLY A 232 -8.28 -1.96 8.31
C GLY A 232 -7.28 -2.30 7.19
N TYR A 233 -6.15 -1.59 7.12
CA TYR A 233 -5.07 -1.90 6.18
C TYR A 233 -4.36 -3.20 6.57
N VAL A 234 -4.07 -3.40 7.86
CA VAL A 234 -3.46 -4.64 8.36
C VAL A 234 -4.38 -5.84 8.08
N TYR A 235 -5.68 -5.70 8.33
CA TYR A 235 -6.64 -6.77 8.03
C TYR A 235 -6.75 -7.03 6.52
N PHE A 236 -6.79 -5.98 5.70
CA PHE A 236 -6.80 -6.12 4.25
C PHE A 236 -5.57 -6.88 3.74
N GLU A 237 -4.36 -6.48 4.15
CA GLU A 237 -3.13 -7.14 3.68
C GLU A 237 -3.06 -8.59 4.17
N ALA A 238 -3.38 -8.88 5.43
CA ALA A 238 -3.37 -10.26 5.95
C ALA A 238 -4.39 -11.17 5.23
N LEU A 239 -5.58 -10.64 4.91
CA LEU A 239 -6.61 -11.40 4.22
C LEU A 239 -6.30 -11.56 2.72
N ALA A 240 -5.78 -10.52 2.07
CA ALA A 240 -5.32 -10.60 0.69
C ALA A 240 -4.15 -11.58 0.53
N GLU A 241 -3.17 -11.53 1.43
CA GLU A 241 -2.05 -12.47 1.53
C GLU A 241 -2.57 -13.91 1.65
N TYR A 242 -3.49 -14.16 2.58
CA TYR A 242 -4.08 -15.48 2.76
C TYR A 242 -4.75 -16.01 1.48
N LEU A 243 -5.62 -15.19 0.87
CA LEU A 243 -6.33 -15.58 -0.36
C LEU A 243 -5.35 -15.91 -1.50
N MET A 244 -4.33 -15.07 -1.71
CA MET A 244 -3.36 -15.27 -2.78
C MET A 244 -2.45 -16.48 -2.54
N LEU A 245 -2.12 -16.78 -1.28
CA LEU A 245 -1.25 -17.91 -0.94
C LEU A 245 -1.96 -19.27 -0.93
N HIS A 246 -3.22 -19.30 -0.50
CA HIS A 246 -3.96 -20.54 -0.24
C HIS A 246 -5.00 -20.89 -1.31
N SER A 247 -5.39 -19.97 -2.19
CA SER A 247 -6.31 -20.29 -3.29
C SER A 247 -5.68 -21.29 -4.26
N ILE A 248 -6.48 -22.30 -4.63
CA ILE A 248 -6.06 -23.38 -5.55
C ILE A 248 -7.06 -23.57 -6.70
N THR A 249 -7.90 -22.57 -6.98
CA THR A 249 -8.82 -22.58 -8.12
C THR A 249 -8.07 -22.72 -9.43
N ARG A 250 -8.78 -23.12 -10.48
CA ARG A 250 -8.23 -23.20 -11.83
C ARG A 250 -7.59 -21.87 -12.25
N ASP A 251 -8.32 -20.77 -12.12
CA ASP A 251 -7.83 -19.43 -12.48
C ASP A 251 -6.58 -19.04 -11.69
N THR A 252 -6.53 -19.36 -10.39
CA THR A 252 -5.34 -19.10 -9.57
C THR A 252 -4.14 -19.92 -10.05
N ARG A 253 -4.34 -21.20 -10.41
CA ARG A 253 -3.26 -22.04 -10.96
C ARG A 253 -2.76 -21.53 -12.30
N GLU A 254 -3.66 -21.15 -13.21
CA GLU A 254 -3.30 -20.58 -14.52
C GLU A 254 -2.47 -19.28 -14.34
N ARG A 255 -2.85 -18.41 -13.40
CA ARG A 255 -2.05 -17.20 -13.08
C ARG A 255 -0.70 -17.54 -12.42
N ALA A 256 -0.66 -18.54 -11.54
CA ALA A 256 0.58 -18.99 -10.91
C ALA A 256 1.54 -19.64 -11.92
N GLU A 257 1.05 -20.28 -12.98
CA GLU A 257 1.85 -20.78 -14.11
C GLU A 257 2.52 -19.64 -14.88
N HIS A 258 1.85 -18.49 -15.00
CA HIS A 258 2.46 -17.25 -15.49
C HIS A 258 3.42 -16.58 -14.47
N GLY A 259 3.52 -17.13 -13.26
CA GLY A 259 4.32 -16.58 -12.18
C GLY A 259 3.69 -15.37 -11.50
N GLU A 260 2.36 -15.31 -11.43
CA GLU A 260 1.64 -14.17 -10.86
C GLU A 260 0.69 -14.63 -9.75
N PHE A 261 0.62 -13.85 -8.66
CA PHE A 261 -0.48 -14.00 -7.72
C PHE A 261 -1.81 -13.64 -8.38
N ASN A 262 -2.90 -14.31 -7.99
CA ASN A 262 -4.23 -13.96 -8.46
C ASN A 262 -4.74 -12.70 -7.75
N ASN A 263 -4.50 -11.53 -8.34
CA ASN A 263 -4.92 -10.24 -7.76
C ASN A 263 -6.43 -10.06 -7.75
N TRP A 264 -7.16 -10.80 -8.57
CA TRP A 264 -8.61 -10.65 -8.68
C TRP A 264 -9.28 -11.06 -7.36
N LEU A 265 -8.71 -12.03 -6.63
CA LEU A 265 -9.26 -12.51 -5.36
C LEU A 265 -9.46 -11.38 -4.33
N TYR A 266 -8.41 -10.59 -4.06
CA TYR A 266 -8.52 -9.53 -3.06
C TYR A 266 -9.29 -8.31 -3.60
N LYS A 267 -9.26 -8.06 -4.92
CA LYS A 267 -10.04 -6.99 -5.55
C LYS A 267 -11.54 -7.32 -5.46
N ASP A 268 -11.92 -8.53 -5.83
CA ASP A 268 -13.31 -8.99 -5.76
C ASP A 268 -13.78 -9.08 -4.31
N MET A 269 -12.93 -9.53 -3.38
CA MET A 269 -13.20 -9.47 -1.94
C MET A 269 -13.50 -8.04 -1.49
N LEU A 270 -12.68 -7.07 -1.91
CA LEU A 270 -12.85 -5.67 -1.54
C LEU A 270 -14.18 -5.12 -2.04
N PHE A 271 -14.50 -5.31 -3.33
CA PHE A 271 -15.75 -4.79 -3.91
C PHE A 271 -16.99 -5.57 -3.45
N ALA A 272 -16.85 -6.86 -3.14
CA ALA A 272 -17.93 -7.65 -2.55
C ALA A 272 -18.24 -7.22 -1.11
N SER A 273 -17.21 -6.87 -0.32
CA SER A 273 -17.36 -6.43 1.06
C SER A 273 -17.85 -4.98 1.16
N PHE A 274 -17.38 -4.12 0.24
CA PHE A 274 -17.67 -2.70 0.26
C PHE A 274 -17.95 -2.18 -1.16
N PRO A 275 -19.15 -2.41 -1.72
CA PRO A 275 -19.52 -1.90 -3.04
C PRO A 275 -19.37 -0.37 -3.14
N GLU A 276 -19.57 0.34 -2.03
CA GLU A 276 -19.39 1.79 -1.96
C GLU A 276 -17.94 2.26 -2.10
N MET A 277 -16.95 1.37 -1.89
CA MET A 277 -15.52 1.64 -2.12
C MET A 277 -15.11 1.58 -3.59
N ALA A 278 -15.95 1.04 -4.49
CA ALA A 278 -15.77 1.27 -5.92
C ALA A 278 -15.78 2.78 -6.16
N GLY A 279 -14.72 3.36 -6.72
CA GLY A 279 -14.60 4.82 -6.83
C GLY A 279 -13.87 5.54 -5.67
N LYS A 280 -13.80 4.94 -4.48
CA LYS A 280 -13.28 5.55 -3.24
C LYS A 280 -12.59 4.47 -2.40
N PHE A 281 -11.40 4.05 -2.82
CA PHE A 281 -10.62 3.03 -2.13
C PHE A 281 -10.12 3.59 -0.79
N ASP A 282 -10.78 3.23 0.31
CA ASP A 282 -10.43 3.66 1.67
C ASP A 282 -10.30 2.45 2.58
N LEU A 283 -9.12 1.83 2.58
CA LEU A 283 -8.81 0.67 3.42
C LEU A 283 -8.97 0.93 4.92
N ALA A 284 -9.01 2.21 5.33
CA ALA A 284 -9.30 2.58 6.71
C ALA A 284 -10.71 2.18 7.18
N LYS A 285 -11.60 1.85 6.23
CA LYS A 285 -12.94 1.34 6.46
C LYS A 285 -13.06 -0.15 6.15
N PHE A 286 -11.97 -0.82 5.77
CA PHE A 286 -11.99 -2.25 5.48
C PHE A 286 -12.19 -3.03 6.78
N ARG A 287 -13.38 -3.59 6.94
CA ARG A 287 -13.80 -4.36 8.12
C ARG A 287 -14.87 -5.42 7.78
N PRO A 288 -14.52 -6.47 7.02
CA PRO A 288 -15.45 -7.58 6.81
C PRO A 288 -15.99 -8.09 8.15
N SER A 289 -17.32 -8.24 8.24
CA SER A 289 -17.97 -8.68 9.48
C SER A 289 -17.43 -10.05 9.91
N PRO A 290 -17.04 -10.24 11.19
CA PRO A 290 -16.58 -11.53 11.70
C PRO A 290 -17.57 -12.67 11.48
N THR A 291 -18.88 -12.38 11.51
CA THR A 291 -19.94 -13.38 11.26
C THR A 291 -20.16 -13.65 9.77
N GLY A 292 -19.87 -12.66 8.92
CA GLY A 292 -20.02 -12.76 7.46
C GLY A 292 -18.76 -13.22 6.73
N LEU A 293 -17.63 -13.35 7.43
CA LEU A 293 -16.33 -13.66 6.81
C LEU A 293 -16.32 -14.99 6.05
N ASP A 294 -16.93 -16.04 6.60
CA ASP A 294 -16.94 -17.35 5.94
C ASP A 294 -17.76 -17.31 4.65
N THR A 295 -18.90 -16.63 4.68
CA THR A 295 -19.74 -16.41 3.51
C THR A 295 -19.02 -15.58 2.45
N LEU A 296 -18.28 -14.56 2.87
CA LEU A 296 -17.45 -13.76 1.97
C LEU A 296 -16.37 -14.62 1.32
N LEU A 297 -15.60 -15.38 2.11
CA LEU A 297 -14.54 -16.26 1.62
C LEU A 297 -15.07 -17.29 0.62
N ALA A 298 -16.17 -17.98 0.97
CA ALA A 298 -16.79 -18.96 0.09
C ALA A 298 -17.32 -18.36 -1.23
N ARG A 299 -17.72 -17.08 -1.23
CA ARG A 299 -18.11 -16.36 -2.45
C ARG A 299 -16.92 -16.05 -3.35
N ILE A 300 -15.76 -15.75 -2.77
CA ILE A 300 -14.55 -15.41 -3.52
C ILE A 300 -13.84 -16.67 -4.02
N ASP A 301 -13.68 -17.66 -3.17
CA ASP A 301 -13.11 -18.96 -3.50
C ASP A 301 -13.75 -20.04 -2.62
N PRO A 302 -14.62 -20.92 -3.18
CA PRO A 302 -15.29 -21.97 -2.41
C PRO A 302 -14.34 -23.07 -1.91
N GLY A 303 -13.10 -23.12 -2.41
CA GLY A 303 -12.07 -24.08 -1.98
C GLY A 303 -11.26 -23.63 -0.76
N ILE A 304 -11.47 -22.41 -0.25
CA ILE A 304 -10.76 -21.89 0.91
C ILE A 304 -11.24 -22.58 2.20
N ASP A 305 -10.28 -23.05 3.00
CA ASP A 305 -10.53 -23.47 4.39
C ASP A 305 -10.73 -22.21 5.26
N THR A 306 -11.99 -21.95 5.63
CA THR A 306 -12.38 -20.79 6.45
C THR A 306 -11.94 -20.92 7.91
N HIS A 307 -11.86 -22.14 8.44
CA HIS A 307 -11.40 -22.37 9.81
C HIS A 307 -9.90 -22.07 9.93
N HIS A 308 -9.11 -22.59 8.98
CA HIS A 308 -7.68 -22.26 8.89
C HIS A 308 -7.48 -20.75 8.67
N ALA A 309 -8.29 -20.12 7.81
CA ALA A 309 -8.22 -18.68 7.55
C ALA A 309 -8.36 -17.85 8.83
N ARG A 310 -9.33 -18.18 9.69
CA ARG A 310 -9.56 -17.46 10.96
C ARG A 310 -8.36 -17.56 11.91
N GLY A 311 -7.77 -18.75 12.04
CA GLY A 311 -6.55 -18.97 12.82
C GLY A 311 -5.39 -18.16 12.26
N TYR A 312 -5.14 -18.29 10.95
CA TYR A 312 -4.12 -17.54 10.24
C TYR A 312 -4.24 -16.02 10.44
N LEU A 313 -5.45 -15.46 10.26
CA LEU A 313 -5.70 -14.02 10.43
C LEU A 313 -5.40 -13.56 11.85
N THR A 314 -5.75 -14.36 12.85
CA THR A 314 -5.48 -14.05 14.26
C THR A 314 -3.98 -13.92 14.51
N ASP A 315 -3.21 -14.91 14.04
CA ASP A 315 -1.75 -14.93 14.21
C ASP A 315 -1.09 -13.81 13.40
N ARG A 316 -1.46 -13.69 12.12
CA ARG A 316 -0.80 -12.78 11.17
C ARG A 316 -1.07 -11.32 11.49
N ILE A 317 -2.32 -10.97 11.82
CA ILE A 317 -2.67 -9.61 12.24
C ILE A 317 -1.96 -9.27 13.56
N SER A 318 -1.89 -10.21 14.50
CA SER A 318 -1.17 -9.99 15.76
C SER A 318 0.31 -9.70 15.54
N HIS A 319 0.97 -10.49 14.68
CA HIS A 319 2.36 -10.27 14.29
C HIS A 319 2.55 -8.92 13.61
N LEU A 320 1.74 -8.59 12.59
CA LEU A 320 1.84 -7.32 11.87
C LEU A 320 1.59 -6.12 12.79
N VAL A 321 0.61 -6.21 13.70
CA VAL A 321 0.37 -5.17 14.73
C VAL A 321 1.61 -4.99 15.59
N ALA A 322 2.17 -6.08 16.12
CA ALA A 322 3.35 -6.05 16.99
C ALA A 322 4.61 -5.51 16.28
N ALA A 323 4.77 -5.82 14.98
CA ALA A 323 5.94 -5.51 14.17
C ALA A 323 5.86 -4.16 13.43
N ARG A 324 4.66 -3.55 13.32
CA ARG A 324 4.45 -2.32 12.53
C ARG A 324 3.86 -1.15 13.32
N LEU A 325 3.19 -1.41 14.44
CA LEU A 325 2.48 -0.37 15.21
C LEU A 325 3.18 -0.02 16.54
N PHE A 326 4.10 -0.87 17.01
CA PHE A 326 4.94 -0.60 18.18
C PHE A 326 6.31 -0.09 17.76
N THR A 327 6.93 0.71 18.62
CA THR A 327 8.33 1.10 18.42
C THR A 327 9.23 -0.16 18.50
N PRO A 328 10.16 -0.36 17.54
CA PRO A 328 11.10 -1.49 17.57
C PRO A 328 11.86 -1.61 18.91
N GLY A 329 12.14 -2.85 19.33
CA GLY A 329 12.79 -3.14 20.62
C GLY A 329 11.98 -2.80 21.88
N ARG A 330 10.81 -2.15 21.76
CA ARG A 330 9.95 -1.81 22.91
C ARG A 330 8.81 -2.81 23.05
N GLY A 331 8.86 -3.59 24.12
CA GLY A 331 7.75 -4.38 24.67
C GLY A 331 6.53 -3.51 25.01
N PRO A 332 5.28 -3.97 24.83
CA PRO A 332 4.19 -3.41 25.61
C PRO A 332 4.53 -3.64 27.07
N GLY A 333 4.80 -2.54 27.80
CA GLY A 333 4.95 -2.60 29.24
C GLY A 333 3.64 -3.04 29.91
N ALA A 334 3.65 -3.09 31.24
CA ALA A 334 2.42 -3.17 32.00
C ALA A 334 1.48 -2.02 31.60
N TRP A 335 0.47 -2.28 30.76
CA TRP A 335 -0.42 -1.25 30.20
C TRP A 335 -1.05 -0.35 31.28
N HIS A 336 -1.30 -0.90 32.47
CA HIS A 336 -1.80 -0.19 33.65
C HIS A 336 -0.84 0.87 34.22
N ARG A 337 0.44 0.86 33.82
CA ARG A 337 1.48 1.84 34.19
C ARG A 337 1.78 2.84 33.06
N THR A 338 1.08 2.73 31.93
CA THR A 338 1.27 3.62 30.78
C THR A 338 0.73 5.01 31.09
N ARG A 339 1.56 6.04 30.90
CA ARG A 339 1.11 7.42 30.90
C ARG A 339 0.44 7.73 29.56
N TRP A 340 -0.83 8.10 29.60
CA TRP A 340 -1.63 8.44 28.43
C TRP A 340 -1.40 9.89 28.00
N GLU A 341 -0.16 10.21 27.69
CA GLU A 341 0.29 11.52 27.20
C GLU A 341 0.99 11.30 25.87
N PHE A 342 0.87 12.24 24.93
CA PHE A 342 1.40 12.08 23.58
C PHE A 342 2.89 11.74 23.57
N ASP A 343 3.72 12.49 24.31
CA ASP A 343 5.17 12.28 24.33
C ASP A 343 5.54 10.94 24.96
N SER A 344 4.83 10.53 26.01
CA SER A 344 5.01 9.21 26.63
C SER A 344 4.66 8.07 25.69
N LEU A 345 3.55 8.20 24.94
CA LEU A 345 3.13 7.19 23.96
C LEU A 345 4.07 7.16 22.74
N SER A 346 4.65 8.29 22.33
CA SER A 346 5.57 8.36 21.19
C SER A 346 6.78 7.42 21.33
N ALA A 347 7.27 7.21 22.55
CA ALA A 347 8.37 6.30 22.82
C ALA A 347 8.01 4.81 22.61
N GLN A 348 6.76 4.42 22.81
CA GLN A 348 6.33 3.00 22.77
C GLN A 348 5.50 2.63 21.54
N LEU A 349 4.73 3.59 21.03
CA LEU A 349 3.73 3.43 19.97
C LEU A 349 3.95 4.47 18.86
N GLY A 350 5.18 4.95 18.68
CA GLY A 350 5.54 5.98 17.70
C GLY A 350 4.98 5.71 16.31
N PRO A 351 5.14 4.50 15.75
CA PRO A 351 4.55 4.15 14.46
C PRO A 351 3.01 4.26 14.42
N LEU A 352 2.32 3.78 15.45
CA LEU A 352 0.86 3.91 15.55
C LEU A 352 0.43 5.38 15.60
N LEU A 353 1.12 6.22 16.39
CA LEU A 353 0.85 7.65 16.44
C LEU A 353 0.98 8.29 15.06
N GLY A 354 2.06 8.02 14.33
CA GLY A 354 2.26 8.58 12.99
C GLY A 354 1.19 8.15 11.99
N HIS A 355 0.79 6.88 11.98
CA HIS A 355 -0.33 6.41 11.16
C HIS A 355 -1.64 7.12 11.49
N LEU A 356 -1.94 7.33 12.77
CA LEU A 356 -3.12 8.07 13.20
C LEU A 356 -3.03 9.55 12.83
N ILE A 357 -1.88 10.20 12.99
CA ILE A 357 -1.68 11.59 12.56
C ILE A 357 -1.97 11.72 11.07
N HIS A 358 -1.29 10.93 10.24
CA HIS A 358 -1.47 10.98 8.79
C HIS A 358 -2.95 10.78 8.39
N ARG A 359 -3.69 9.93 9.12
CA ARG A 359 -5.12 9.75 8.88
C ARG A 359 -5.96 10.94 9.35
N GLU A 360 -5.80 11.40 10.59
CA GLU A 360 -6.62 12.49 11.15
C GLU A 360 -6.42 13.80 10.38
N LEU A 361 -5.23 14.05 9.83
CA LEU A 361 -4.97 15.21 8.97
C LEU A 361 -5.84 15.25 7.70
N ARG A 362 -6.40 14.12 7.26
CA ARG A 362 -7.34 14.07 6.13
C ARG A 362 -8.76 14.51 6.47
N THR A 363 -9.08 14.62 7.77
CA THR A 363 -10.40 14.99 8.27
C THR A 363 -10.37 16.25 9.12
N PHE A 364 -9.19 16.86 9.26
CA PHE A 364 -8.95 18.03 10.09
C PHE A 364 -9.35 19.33 9.36
N GLY A 365 -9.69 20.38 10.11
CA GLY A 365 -10.42 21.55 9.60
C GLY A 365 -9.79 22.34 8.45
N ARG A 366 -8.50 22.13 8.13
CA ARG A 366 -7.78 22.77 7.02
C ARG A 366 -7.43 21.80 5.89
N TYR A 367 -8.14 20.68 5.79
CA TYR A 367 -8.03 19.79 4.63
C TYR A 367 -8.61 20.47 3.37
N PRO A 368 -7.96 20.36 2.19
CA PRO A 368 -6.76 19.56 1.89
C PRO A 368 -5.42 20.29 2.09
N ASP A 369 -5.40 21.58 2.44
CA ASP A 369 -4.22 22.44 2.37
C ASP A 369 -3.01 21.91 3.15
N PHE A 370 -3.13 21.68 4.46
CA PHE A 370 -1.99 21.18 5.26
C PHE A 370 -1.60 19.75 4.88
N TYR A 371 -2.60 18.91 4.61
CA TYR A 371 -2.37 17.51 4.24
C TYR A 371 -1.57 17.39 2.93
N PHE A 372 -1.78 18.29 1.96
CA PHE A 372 -0.98 18.32 0.73
C PHE A 372 0.52 18.52 1.02
N TYR A 373 0.88 19.48 1.87
CA TYR A 373 2.29 19.70 2.25
C TYR A 373 2.88 18.51 2.99
N PHE A 374 2.09 17.85 3.85
CA PHE A 374 2.51 16.64 4.54
C PHE A 374 2.82 15.50 3.55
N ASP A 375 1.91 15.21 2.61
CA ASP A 375 2.08 14.14 1.62
C ASP A 375 3.22 14.47 0.65
N GLN A 376 3.37 15.73 0.25
CA GLN A 376 4.47 16.21 -0.59
C GLN A 376 5.83 16.10 0.12
N HIS A 377 5.91 16.43 1.41
CA HIS A 377 7.14 16.27 2.18
C HIS A 377 7.53 14.79 2.30
N LYS A 378 6.55 13.90 2.53
CA LYS A 378 6.77 12.45 2.53
C LYS A 378 7.31 11.95 1.19
N ALA A 379 6.70 12.38 0.09
CA ALA A 379 7.16 12.01 -1.26
C ALA A 379 8.59 12.50 -1.53
N LEU A 380 8.92 13.74 -1.16
CA LEU A 380 10.28 14.28 -1.28
C LEU A 380 11.32 13.46 -0.50
N GLN A 381 10.99 13.02 0.73
CA GLN A 381 11.89 12.17 1.50
C GLN A 381 12.09 10.80 0.85
N ALA A 382 11.02 10.18 0.35
CA ALA A 382 11.08 8.90 -0.36
C ALA A 382 11.92 9.01 -1.64
N TRP A 383 11.67 10.04 -2.46
CA TRP A 383 12.44 10.32 -3.67
C TRP A 383 13.92 10.54 -3.38
N ASN A 384 14.24 11.26 -2.30
CA ASN A 384 15.62 11.45 -1.89
C ASN A 384 16.29 10.13 -1.49
N TYR A 385 15.60 9.28 -0.73
CA TYR A 385 16.10 7.95 -0.38
C TYR A 385 16.28 7.08 -1.63
N TRP A 386 15.28 7.03 -2.51
CA TRP A 386 15.35 6.27 -3.77
C TRP A 386 16.50 6.76 -4.65
N ASN A 387 16.70 8.06 -4.79
CA ASN A 387 17.81 8.60 -5.56
C ASN A 387 19.17 8.26 -4.93
N HIS A 388 19.28 8.29 -3.60
CA HIS A 388 20.51 7.90 -2.90
C HIS A 388 20.84 6.41 -3.10
N MET A 389 19.80 5.57 -3.12
CA MET A 389 19.92 4.13 -3.34
C MET A 389 19.86 3.73 -4.81
N ASP A 390 19.86 4.68 -5.74
CA ASP A 390 19.71 4.47 -7.17
C ASP A 390 18.45 3.65 -7.60
N ILE A 391 17.37 3.71 -6.81
CA ILE A 391 16.10 3.00 -7.05
C ILE A 391 15.27 3.78 -8.08
N VAL A 392 15.09 3.18 -9.26
CA VAL A 392 14.28 3.72 -10.36
C VAL A 392 12.81 3.28 -10.26
N THR A 393 12.59 2.01 -9.92
CA THR A 393 11.26 1.38 -9.91
C THR A 393 10.93 0.76 -8.55
N PRO A 394 10.54 1.55 -7.53
CA PRO A 394 10.07 0.99 -6.26
C PRO A 394 8.77 0.21 -6.50
N PHE A 395 8.47 -0.80 -5.70
CA PHE A 395 7.21 -1.56 -5.79
C PHE A 395 6.56 -1.77 -4.41
N ASN A 396 5.38 -2.38 -4.34
CA ASN A 396 4.75 -2.65 -3.05
C ASN A 396 5.47 -3.81 -2.34
N GLY A 397 6.09 -3.51 -1.19
CA GLY A 397 6.87 -4.46 -0.41
C GLY A 397 6.08 -5.31 0.58
N THR A 398 4.76 -5.09 0.77
CA THR A 398 3.95 -5.95 1.68
C THR A 398 3.81 -7.36 1.12
N ILE A 399 3.54 -7.45 -0.18
CA ILE A 399 3.53 -8.67 -0.99
C ILE A 399 3.74 -8.27 -2.46
N PRO A 400 4.58 -8.98 -3.24
CA PRO A 400 4.89 -8.61 -4.63
C PRO A 400 3.73 -8.95 -5.59
N LYS A 401 2.59 -8.27 -5.42
CA LYS A 401 1.33 -8.51 -6.16
C LYS A 401 1.23 -7.74 -7.49
N GLY A 402 2.30 -7.09 -7.95
CA GLY A 402 2.36 -6.43 -9.27
C GLY A 402 2.22 -4.90 -9.25
N GLU A 403 2.19 -4.28 -8.08
CA GLU A 403 2.15 -2.81 -7.93
C GLU A 403 3.57 -2.24 -8.04
N ILE A 404 3.87 -1.56 -9.15
CA ILE A 404 5.18 -0.94 -9.41
C ILE A 404 5.01 0.58 -9.47
N GLY A 405 6.02 1.30 -9.02
CA GLY A 405 6.17 2.73 -9.13
C GLY A 405 7.27 3.11 -10.11
N ILE A 406 7.15 4.27 -10.75
CA ILE A 406 8.29 4.99 -11.36
C ILE A 406 8.68 6.10 -10.40
N ASN A 407 9.96 6.17 -10.02
CA ASN A 407 10.52 7.29 -9.25
C ASN A 407 10.51 8.55 -10.11
N PRO A 408 9.65 9.55 -9.81
CA PRO A 408 9.48 10.73 -10.65
C PRO A 408 10.64 11.74 -10.51
N ALA A 409 11.52 11.54 -9.54
CA ALA A 409 12.63 12.44 -9.22
C ALA A 409 13.99 11.86 -9.60
N TYR A 410 14.04 10.69 -10.23
CA TYR A 410 15.31 10.07 -10.62
C TYR A 410 15.99 10.95 -11.70
N PRO A 411 17.19 11.52 -11.44
CA PRO A 411 17.74 12.60 -12.27
C PRO A 411 17.99 12.23 -13.74
N ASP A 412 18.47 11.01 -13.99
CA ASP A 412 18.86 10.53 -15.31
C ASP A 412 17.83 9.54 -15.89
N LEU A 413 16.55 9.70 -15.51
CA LEU A 413 15.50 8.78 -15.95
C LEU A 413 15.27 8.92 -17.46
N VAL A 414 15.64 7.89 -18.22
CA VAL A 414 15.35 7.81 -19.66
C VAL A 414 14.12 6.95 -19.86
N TYR A 415 13.08 7.52 -20.45
CA TYR A 415 11.84 6.80 -20.74
C TYR A 415 11.15 7.31 -21.99
N ARG A 416 10.26 6.47 -22.54
CA ARG A 416 9.32 6.80 -23.62
C ARG A 416 7.92 6.44 -23.18
N VAL A 417 6.94 7.24 -23.59
CA VAL A 417 5.54 7.01 -23.23
C VAL A 417 4.74 6.78 -24.50
N TRP A 418 3.98 5.70 -24.53
CA TRP A 418 3.11 5.37 -25.65
C TRP A 418 1.68 5.29 -25.17
N ARG A 419 0.76 5.88 -25.92
CA ARG A 419 -0.62 5.40 -25.92
C ARG A 419 -0.64 3.99 -26.47
N ALA A 420 -1.44 3.12 -25.88
CA ALA A 420 -1.61 1.76 -26.35
C ALA A 420 -3.06 1.44 -26.71
N GLU A 421 -3.22 0.45 -27.57
CA GLU A 421 -4.49 -0.16 -27.94
C GLU A 421 -4.49 -1.64 -27.52
N GLN A 422 -5.64 -2.13 -27.08
CA GLN A 422 -5.81 -3.52 -26.69
C GLN A 422 -6.35 -4.34 -27.86
N ASP A 423 -5.72 -5.48 -28.15
CA ASP A 423 -6.21 -6.43 -29.15
C ASP A 423 -7.28 -7.39 -28.58
N ASP A 424 -7.87 -8.21 -29.46
CA ASP A 424 -8.90 -9.20 -29.09
C ASP A 424 -8.40 -10.27 -28.10
N ALA A 425 -7.08 -10.49 -28.03
CA ALA A 425 -6.44 -11.41 -27.09
C ALA A 425 -6.07 -10.72 -25.75
N GLY A 426 -6.40 -9.44 -25.60
CA GLY A 426 -6.13 -8.66 -24.41
C GLY A 426 -4.70 -8.12 -24.31
N ARG A 427 -3.88 -8.19 -25.36
CA ARG A 427 -2.51 -7.64 -25.36
C ARG A 427 -2.50 -6.18 -25.75
N LEU A 428 -1.51 -5.45 -25.28
CA LEU A 428 -1.33 -4.04 -25.57
C LEU A 428 -0.31 -3.84 -26.69
N HIS A 429 -0.66 -2.96 -27.62
CA HIS A 429 0.18 -2.54 -28.74
C HIS A 429 0.39 -1.04 -28.69
N PRO A 430 1.64 -0.53 -28.72
CA PRO A 430 1.88 0.90 -28.79
C PRO A 430 1.32 1.46 -30.10
N SER A 431 0.53 2.54 -30.03
CA SER A 431 -0.11 3.16 -31.19
C SER A 431 0.43 4.57 -31.48
N GLU A 432 0.67 5.37 -30.45
CA GLU A 432 1.12 6.77 -30.57
C GLU A 432 2.15 7.08 -29.48
N GLU A 433 3.31 7.60 -29.85
CA GLU A 433 4.29 8.12 -28.88
C GLU A 433 3.85 9.49 -28.39
N LEU A 434 3.84 9.68 -27.08
CA LEU A 434 3.39 10.90 -26.43
C LEU A 434 4.59 11.67 -25.87
N GLU A 435 4.67 12.96 -26.17
CA GLU A 435 5.63 13.86 -25.55
C GLU A 435 5.16 14.23 -24.13
N LEU A 436 5.47 13.37 -23.16
CA LEU A 436 5.09 13.55 -21.76
C LEU A 436 6.30 13.58 -20.82
N THR A 437 6.30 14.56 -19.93
CA THR A 437 7.30 14.68 -18.86
C THR A 437 6.76 14.13 -17.53
N ILE A 438 7.51 13.31 -16.81
CA ILE A 438 7.20 12.95 -15.42
C ILE A 438 7.79 14.02 -14.52
N ALA A 439 6.98 14.69 -13.71
CA ALA A 439 7.44 15.72 -12.79
C ALA A 439 7.45 15.25 -11.33
N PRO A 440 8.49 15.56 -10.53
CA PRO A 440 8.55 15.23 -9.10
C PRO A 440 7.69 16.20 -8.28
N ARG A 441 6.38 16.14 -8.49
CA ARG A 441 5.38 16.93 -7.78
C ARG A 441 4.10 16.11 -7.66
N LEU A 442 3.56 15.98 -6.46
CA LEU A 442 2.28 15.31 -6.31
C LEU A 442 1.18 16.11 -7.02
N VAL A 443 0.33 15.40 -7.75
CA VAL A 443 -0.91 15.97 -8.26
C VAL A 443 -1.72 16.54 -7.08
N ASP A 444 -2.30 17.72 -7.27
CA ASP A 444 -3.19 18.30 -6.28
C ASP A 444 -4.35 17.34 -6.03
N ILE A 445 -4.65 17.07 -4.76
CA ILE A 445 -5.60 16.06 -4.31
C ILE A 445 -6.99 16.31 -4.91
N LYS A 446 -7.33 17.58 -5.19
CA LYS A 446 -8.59 17.95 -5.86
C LYS A 446 -8.73 17.38 -7.28
N TYR A 447 -7.64 16.97 -7.92
CA TYR A 447 -7.62 16.36 -9.25
C TYR A 447 -7.35 14.85 -9.23
N THR A 448 -7.21 14.23 -8.06
CA THR A 448 -7.01 12.78 -7.95
C THR A 448 -8.32 11.99 -8.03
N LEU A 449 -8.33 10.92 -8.83
CA LEU A 449 -9.45 9.97 -8.96
C LEU A 449 -10.05 9.50 -7.64
N MET A 450 -9.17 9.09 -6.72
CA MET A 450 -9.58 8.39 -5.50
C MET A 450 -10.00 9.34 -4.37
N ARG A 451 -9.77 10.65 -4.51
CA ARG A 451 -9.91 11.62 -3.41
C ARG A 451 -10.58 12.95 -3.81
N ASN A 452 -11.11 13.06 -5.04
CA ASN A 452 -11.86 14.24 -5.45
C ASN A 452 -13.22 14.30 -4.74
N ASN A 453 -13.32 15.14 -3.70
CA ASN A 453 -14.55 15.41 -2.95
C ASN A 453 -15.46 16.47 -3.62
N GLN A 454 -15.09 17.05 -4.77
CA GLN A 454 -15.94 18.05 -5.45
C GLN A 454 -17.32 17.51 -5.85
N TRP A 455 -17.47 16.18 -5.87
CA TRP A 455 -18.72 15.48 -6.21
C TRP A 455 -19.61 15.20 -4.99
N THR A 456 -19.21 15.67 -3.81
CA THR A 456 -20.00 15.58 -2.56
C THR A 456 -20.39 16.93 -1.98
N ALA A 457 -20.11 18.04 -2.68
CA ALA A 457 -20.68 19.33 -2.30
C ALA A 457 -22.21 19.27 -2.47
N PRO A 458 -23.02 19.63 -1.46
CA PRO A 458 -24.44 19.85 -1.69
C PRO A 458 -24.57 20.92 -2.78
N ALA A 459 -25.48 20.70 -3.73
CA ALA A 459 -25.78 21.69 -4.76
C ALA A 459 -25.97 23.06 -4.10
N PRO A 460 -25.40 24.15 -4.63
CA PRO A 460 -25.65 25.48 -4.11
C PRO A 460 -27.17 25.68 -4.10
N SER A 461 -27.73 25.99 -2.93
CA SER A 461 -29.14 26.33 -2.83
C SER A 461 -29.39 27.49 -3.78
N ALA A 462 -30.31 27.30 -4.73
CA ALA A 462 -30.75 28.38 -5.60
C ALA A 462 -31.19 29.55 -4.72
N ALA A 463 -30.54 30.70 -4.92
CA ALA A 463 -30.90 31.97 -4.29
C ALA A 463 -32.12 32.58 -4.99
#